data_AF-A0A9Q0P4R8-F1
#
_entry.id   AF-A0A9Q0P4R8-F1
#
_cell.length_a   1.000
_cell.length_b   1.000
_cell.length_c   1.000
_cell.angle_alpha   90.00
_cell.angle_beta   90.00
_cell.angle_gamma   90.00
#
_symmetry.space_group_name_H-M   'P 1'
#
loop_
_entity.id
_entity.type
_entity.pdbx_description
1 polymer ?
#
loop_
_entity_poly.entity_id
_entity_poly.type
_entity_poly.pdbx_seq_one_letter_code
_entity_poly.pdbx_strand_id
1 'polypeptide(L)'
;MLGNEMEESRSGIIRISDVSYDVLRAFVNYLYTAEACLDEQMAYDLLILAEKYEVKHLKAYCEKFLVSKLNWDNSFVSYAFAHQHNAKHLLESALSLITDNMDKLTKREEYMELVEKDPRLVVDIYEAYLLVYRPCLSSLLCTSVNSGLSIRPISSQDTRDIKNSLLNLD
;
A
#
# COMPACT_ATOMS: atom_id res chain seq x y z
N MET A 1 -9.72 14.67 -23.03
CA MET A 1 -10.30 16.00 -22.78
C MET A 1 -10.18 16.89 -24.01
N LEU A 2 -8.98 17.30 -24.44
CA LEU A 2 -8.84 18.25 -25.57
C LEU A 2 -8.83 17.63 -26.98
N GLY A 3 -8.65 16.32 -27.11
CA GLY A 3 -8.59 15.64 -28.41
C GLY A 3 -9.96 15.26 -29.02
N ASN A 4 -11.07 15.50 -28.33
CA ASN A 4 -12.42 15.08 -28.74
C ASN A 4 -13.35 16.30 -28.87
N GLU A 5 -14.53 16.14 -29.48
CA GLU A 5 -15.56 17.19 -29.65
C GLU A 5 -16.35 17.51 -28.37
N MET A 6 -15.67 17.64 -27.23
CA MET A 6 -16.27 18.03 -25.95
C MET A 6 -16.38 19.56 -25.83
N GLU A 7 -17.18 20.07 -24.88
CA GLU A 7 -17.32 21.51 -24.67
C GLU A 7 -15.99 22.19 -24.32
N GLU A 8 -15.07 21.48 -23.65
CA GLU A 8 -13.75 22.03 -23.32
C GLU A 8 -12.90 22.29 -24.58
N SER A 9 -13.02 21.45 -25.61
CA SER A 9 -12.28 21.65 -26.87
C SER A 9 -12.90 22.75 -27.73
N ARG A 10 -14.23 22.92 -27.68
CA ARG A 10 -14.96 23.97 -28.42
C ARG A 10 -14.80 25.35 -27.78
N SER A 11 -14.85 25.42 -26.46
CA SER A 11 -14.73 26.67 -25.70
C SER A 11 -13.27 27.08 -25.45
N GLY A 12 -12.34 26.13 -25.45
CA GLY A 12 -10.96 26.35 -25.04
C GLY A 12 -10.78 26.61 -23.55
N ILE A 13 -11.83 26.40 -22.74
CA ILE A 13 -11.84 26.70 -21.31
C ILE A 13 -12.03 25.40 -20.53
N ILE A 14 -11.10 25.09 -19.63
CA ILE A 14 -11.20 24.00 -18.67
C ILE A 14 -11.54 24.60 -17.30
N ARG A 15 -12.68 24.19 -16.73
CA ARG A 15 -13.11 24.61 -15.39
C ARG A 15 -12.72 23.55 -14.37
N ILE A 16 -11.90 23.93 -13.40
CA ILE A 16 -11.44 23.07 -12.30
C ILE A 16 -11.95 23.70 -11.01
N SER A 17 -12.71 22.94 -10.21
CA SER A 17 -13.39 23.44 -8.99
C SER A 17 -13.14 22.57 -7.76
N ASP A 18 -12.45 21.45 -7.95
CA ASP A 18 -12.20 20.43 -6.94
C ASP A 18 -10.88 20.61 -6.19
N VAL A 19 -10.09 21.65 -6.53
CA VAL A 19 -8.81 21.95 -5.88
C VAL A 19 -8.66 23.43 -5.58
N SER A 20 -7.85 23.74 -4.56
CA SER A 20 -7.51 25.10 -4.21
C SER A 20 -6.66 25.77 -5.29
N TYR A 21 -6.73 27.10 -5.36
CA TYR A 21 -5.96 27.88 -6.33
C TYR A 21 -4.45 27.65 -6.19
N ASP A 22 -3.94 27.53 -4.97
CA ASP A 22 -2.51 27.35 -4.72
C ASP A 22 -2.00 26.01 -5.23
N VAL A 23 -2.76 24.93 -5.00
CA VAL A 23 -2.41 23.58 -5.51
C VAL A 23 -2.46 23.58 -7.04
N LEU A 24 -3.50 24.16 -7.64
CA LEU A 24 -3.61 24.24 -9.09
C LEU A 24 -2.47 25.07 -9.70
N ARG A 25 -2.10 26.18 -9.07
CA ARG A 25 -0.96 27.01 -9.49
C ARG A 25 0.34 26.22 -9.43
N ALA A 26 0.58 25.48 -8.36
CA ALA A 26 1.76 24.64 -8.21
C ALA A 26 1.79 23.52 -9.28
N PHE A 27 0.64 22.89 -9.55
CA PHE A 27 0.50 21.87 -10.58
C PHE A 27 0.85 22.42 -11.97
N VAL A 28 0.28 23.57 -12.35
CA VAL A 28 0.59 24.21 -13.64
C VAL A 28 2.05 24.62 -13.71
N ASN A 29 2.61 25.22 -12.65
CA ASN A 29 4.02 25.57 -12.61
C ASN A 29 4.93 24.36 -12.84
N TYR A 30 4.61 23.22 -12.22
CA TYR A 30 5.35 21.98 -12.44
C TYR A 30 5.31 21.53 -13.91
N LEU A 31 4.16 21.63 -14.58
CA LEU A 31 4.06 21.25 -16.00
C LEU A 31 5.00 22.06 -16.91
N TYR A 32 5.26 23.32 -16.57
CA TYR A 32 6.10 24.21 -17.37
C TYR A 32 7.58 24.23 -16.93
N THR A 33 7.86 23.94 -15.67
CA THR A 33 9.23 24.09 -15.10
C THR A 33 9.85 22.78 -14.63
N ALA A 34 9.05 21.72 -14.50
CA ALA A 34 9.41 20.46 -13.84
C ALA A 34 9.84 20.62 -12.37
N GLU A 35 9.57 21.77 -11.75
CA GLU A 35 9.89 22.07 -10.36
C GLU A 35 8.61 22.29 -9.55
N ALA A 36 8.57 21.73 -8.34
CA ALA A 36 7.49 21.97 -7.39
C ALA A 36 8.06 22.13 -5.97
N CYS A 37 7.66 23.20 -5.29
CA CYS A 37 7.91 23.33 -3.85
C CYS A 37 6.86 22.49 -3.12
N LEU A 38 7.30 21.41 -2.48
CA LEU A 38 6.43 20.48 -1.77
C LEU A 38 6.49 20.72 -0.26
N ASP A 39 5.34 21.03 0.32
CA ASP A 39 5.03 20.70 1.70
C ASP A 39 4.26 19.36 1.75
N GLU A 40 4.14 18.72 2.91
CA GLU A 40 3.46 17.41 3.03
C GLU A 40 2.02 17.48 2.51
N GLN A 41 1.23 18.48 2.93
CA GLN A 41 -0.14 18.67 2.45
C GLN A 41 -0.20 18.91 0.94
N MET A 42 0.70 19.77 0.43
CA MET A 42 0.79 20.08 -0.99
C MET A 42 1.16 18.84 -1.82
N ALA A 43 2.01 17.96 -1.29
CA ALA A 43 2.39 16.72 -1.95
C ALA A 43 1.21 15.74 -2.09
N TYR A 44 0.37 15.62 -1.05
CA TYR A 44 -0.87 14.86 -1.15
C TYR A 44 -1.80 15.44 -2.22
N ASP A 45 -2.11 16.73 -2.15
CA ASP A 45 -3.04 17.38 -3.09
C ASP A 45 -2.54 17.34 -4.54
N LEU A 46 -1.23 17.55 -4.75
CA LEU A 46 -0.61 17.43 -6.07
C LEU A 46 -0.61 16.00 -6.59
N LEU A 47 -0.47 15.00 -5.72
CA LEU A 47 -0.54 13.60 -6.13
C LEU A 47 -1.95 13.24 -6.60
N ILE A 48 -3.00 13.74 -5.93
CA ILE A 48 -4.40 13.59 -6.37
C ILE A 48 -4.57 14.16 -7.79
N LEU A 49 -4.07 15.38 -8.03
CA LEU A 49 -4.11 15.99 -9.36
C LEU A 49 -3.28 15.21 -10.39
N ALA A 50 -2.09 14.77 -10.00
CA ALA A 50 -1.22 14.00 -10.88
C ALA A 50 -1.85 12.68 -11.30
N GLU A 51 -2.59 12.01 -10.42
CA GLU A 51 -3.36 10.82 -10.77
C GLU A 51 -4.55 11.17 -11.66
N LYS A 52 -5.33 12.21 -11.31
CA LYS A 52 -6.52 12.63 -12.07
C LYS A 52 -6.21 13.03 -13.52
N TYR A 53 -5.09 13.74 -13.73
CA TYR A 53 -4.65 14.21 -15.04
C TYR A 53 -3.55 13.33 -15.65
N GLU A 54 -3.28 12.17 -15.06
CA GLU A 54 -2.34 11.15 -15.55
C GLU A 54 -0.89 11.64 -15.77
N VAL A 55 -0.43 12.60 -14.96
CA VAL A 55 0.91 13.16 -14.99
C VAL A 55 1.87 12.27 -14.20
N LYS A 56 2.30 11.17 -14.82
CA LYS A 56 3.12 10.11 -14.19
C LYS A 56 4.40 10.61 -13.51
N HIS A 57 5.09 11.57 -14.13
CA HIS A 57 6.33 12.12 -13.57
C HIS A 57 6.10 12.89 -12.27
N LEU A 58 5.04 13.72 -12.21
CA LEU A 58 4.67 14.44 -11.00
C LEU A 58 4.24 13.46 -9.90
N LYS A 59 3.43 12.46 -10.25
CA LYS A 59 2.99 11.43 -9.32
C LYS A 59 4.19 10.73 -8.68
N ALA A 60 5.13 10.24 -9.48
CA ALA A 60 6.34 9.60 -8.97
C ALA A 60 7.22 10.54 -8.12
N TYR A 61 7.25 11.83 -8.45
CA TYR A 61 7.96 12.84 -7.67
C TYR A 61 7.32 13.04 -6.29
N CYS A 62 6.00 13.22 -6.22
CA CYS A 62 5.27 13.33 -4.96
C CYS A 62 5.37 12.06 -4.12
N GLU A 63 5.27 10.87 -4.74
CA GLU A 63 5.42 9.58 -4.05
C GLU A 63 6.79 9.46 -3.37
N LYS A 64 7.88 9.82 -4.07
CA LYS A 64 9.23 9.80 -3.49
C LYS A 64 9.38 10.77 -2.32
N PHE A 65 8.80 11.96 -2.44
CA PHE A 65 8.81 12.94 -1.36
C PHE A 65 8.07 12.43 -0.13
N LEU A 66 6.85 11.92 -0.30
CA LEU A 66 6.04 11.38 0.80
C LEU A 66 6.72 10.17 1.46
N VAL A 67 7.32 9.27 0.68
CA VAL A 67 8.10 8.14 1.22
C VAL A 67 9.28 8.62 2.06
N SER A 68 9.94 9.72 1.69
CA SER A 68 11.05 10.28 2.49
C SER A 68 10.62 10.87 3.85
N LYS A 69 9.32 11.19 4.00
CA LYS A 69 8.71 11.72 5.23
C LYS A 69 7.92 10.67 6.01
N LEU A 70 7.84 9.46 5.47
CA LEU A 70 7.08 8.37 6.04
C LEU A 70 7.70 7.93 7.38
N ASN A 71 6.84 7.76 8.37
CA ASN A 71 7.18 7.36 9.72
C ASN A 71 6.03 6.53 10.31
N TRP A 72 6.23 6.02 11.53
CA TRP A 72 5.25 5.13 12.17
C TRP A 72 3.92 5.83 12.52
N ASP A 73 3.91 7.15 12.66
CA ASP A 73 2.71 7.92 13.00
C ASP A 73 1.86 8.20 11.78
N ASN A 74 2.47 8.46 10.61
CA ASN A 74 1.75 8.77 9.38
C ASN A 74 1.56 7.56 8.44
N SER A 75 2.06 6.37 8.81
CA SER A 75 2.07 5.18 7.94
C SER A 75 0.67 4.72 7.54
N PHE A 76 -0.28 4.64 8.49
CA PHE A 76 -1.64 4.19 8.22
C PHE A 76 -2.41 5.16 7.32
N VAL A 77 -2.30 6.46 7.61
CA VAL A 77 -2.93 7.51 6.80
C VAL A 77 -2.35 7.50 5.39
N SER A 78 -1.03 7.41 5.27
CA SER A 78 -0.33 7.33 3.98
C SER A 78 -0.70 6.06 3.21
N TYR A 79 -0.86 4.93 3.89
CA TYR A 79 -1.24 3.65 3.28
C TYR A 79 -2.66 3.71 2.71
N ALA A 80 -3.63 4.18 3.49
CA ALA A 80 -5.01 4.34 3.04
C ALA A 80 -5.10 5.34 1.87
N PHE A 81 -4.39 6.47 1.97
CA PHE A 81 -4.30 7.45 0.89
C PHE A 81 -3.70 6.84 -0.38
N ALA A 82 -2.57 6.12 -0.24
CA ALA A 82 -1.87 5.53 -1.37
C ALA A 82 -2.72 4.48 -2.09
N HIS A 83 -3.52 3.72 -1.35
CA HIS A 83 -4.46 2.77 -1.92
C HIS A 83 -5.56 3.50 -2.72
N GLN A 84 -6.16 4.54 -2.15
CA GLN A 84 -7.21 5.33 -2.81
C GLN A 84 -6.75 6.02 -4.10
N HIS A 85 -5.51 6.52 -4.13
CA HIS A 85 -4.94 7.27 -5.26
C HIS A 85 -3.94 6.45 -6.09
N ASN A 86 -3.96 5.13 -5.93
CA ASN A 86 -3.18 4.16 -6.72
C ASN A 86 -1.67 4.48 -6.73
N ALA A 87 -1.15 5.03 -5.63
CA ALA A 87 0.23 5.47 -5.46
C ALA A 87 1.11 4.31 -4.99
N LYS A 88 1.53 3.48 -5.94
CA LYS A 88 2.13 2.16 -5.67
C LYS A 88 3.40 2.22 -4.83
N HIS A 89 4.30 3.16 -5.11
CA HIS A 89 5.58 3.25 -4.39
C HIS A 89 5.37 3.71 -2.94
N LEU A 90 4.44 4.64 -2.73
CA LEU A 90 4.04 5.04 -1.37
C LEU A 90 3.33 3.91 -0.63
N LEU A 91 2.43 3.19 -1.32
CA LEU A 91 1.69 2.06 -0.77
C LEU A 91 2.64 0.97 -0.27
N GLU A 92 3.58 0.52 -1.12
CA GLU A 92 4.55 -0.51 -0.79
C GLU A 92 5.45 -0.09 0.38
N SER A 93 5.91 1.16 0.40
CA SER A 93 6.76 1.69 1.47
C SER A 93 6.02 1.77 2.81
N ALA A 94 4.77 2.24 2.79
CA ALA A 94 3.92 2.30 3.98
C ALA A 94 3.57 0.91 4.50
N LEU A 95 3.25 -0.01 3.59
CA LEU A 95 2.99 -1.39 3.92
C LEU A 95 4.21 -2.05 4.58
N SER A 96 5.40 -1.87 4.01
CA SER A 96 6.65 -2.38 4.59
C SER A 96 6.85 -1.87 6.02
N LEU A 97 6.67 -0.57 6.25
CA LEU A 97 6.84 0.03 7.58
C LEU A 97 5.82 -0.51 8.58
N ILE A 98 4.58 -0.74 8.13
CA ILE A 98 3.49 -1.39 8.89
C ILE A 98 3.89 -2.82 9.26
N THR A 99 4.31 -3.63 8.28
CA THR A 99 4.69 -5.03 8.49
C THR A 99 5.89 -5.20 9.42
N ASP A 100 6.84 -4.25 9.39
CA ASP A 100 8.04 -4.27 10.24
C ASP A 100 7.74 -4.00 11.74
N ASN A 101 6.56 -3.46 12.06
CA ASN A 101 6.16 -3.09 13.42
C ASN A 101 4.81 -3.72 13.81
N MET A 102 4.50 -4.90 13.25
CA MET A 102 3.22 -5.59 13.48
C MET A 102 2.90 -5.84 14.95
N ASP A 103 3.92 -6.02 15.80
CA ASP A 103 3.76 -6.23 17.25
C ASP A 103 3.02 -5.09 17.96
N LYS A 104 3.05 -3.89 17.38
CA LYS A 104 2.44 -2.66 17.92
C LYS A 104 1.13 -2.28 17.22
N LEU A 105 0.76 -2.99 16.15
CA LEU A 105 -0.37 -2.66 15.27
C LEU A 105 -1.70 -2.58 16.03
N THR A 106 -2.01 -3.58 16.85
CA THR A 106 -3.29 -3.70 17.56
C THR A 106 -3.50 -2.66 18.68
N LYS A 107 -2.47 -1.89 19.03
CA LYS A 107 -2.54 -0.86 20.07
C LYS A 107 -2.87 0.53 19.51
N ARG A 108 -2.93 0.67 18.19
CA ARG A 108 -3.13 1.96 17.50
C ARG A 108 -4.61 2.23 17.26
N GLU A 109 -5.03 3.47 17.49
CA GLU A 109 -6.37 3.93 17.17
C GLU A 109 -6.57 3.96 15.66
N GLU A 110 -5.54 4.35 14.90
CA GLU A 110 -5.54 4.42 13.45
C GLU A 110 -5.77 3.04 12.80
N TYR A 111 -5.33 1.96 13.46
CA TYR A 111 -5.64 0.60 13.04
C TYR A 111 -7.13 0.29 13.24
N MET A 112 -7.71 0.66 14.39
CA MET A 112 -9.14 0.46 14.65
C MET A 112 -9.99 1.23 13.64
N GLU A 113 -9.63 2.48 13.36
CA GLU A 113 -10.28 3.28 12.31
C GLU A 113 -10.18 2.62 10.93
N LEU A 114 -9.02 2.06 10.59
CA LEU A 114 -8.82 1.37 9.33
C LEU A 114 -9.71 0.11 9.22
N VAL A 115 -9.82 -0.67 10.31
CA VAL A 115 -10.71 -1.84 10.39
C VAL A 115 -12.17 -1.44 10.15
N GLU A 116 -12.61 -0.31 10.71
CA GLU A 116 -13.99 0.17 10.55
C GLU A 116 -14.27 0.74 9.15
N LYS A 117 -13.34 1.54 8.61
CA LYS A 117 -13.52 2.22 7.31
C LYS A 117 -13.33 1.29 6.12
N ASP A 118 -12.26 0.50 6.13
CA ASP A 118 -11.95 -0.45 5.04
C ASP A 118 -11.22 -1.71 5.56
N PRO A 119 -11.96 -2.75 5.97
CA PRO A 119 -11.35 -3.97 6.48
C PRO A 119 -10.54 -4.74 5.42
N ARG A 120 -10.69 -4.44 4.12
CA ARG A 120 -9.92 -5.11 3.06
C ARG A 120 -8.44 -4.71 3.14
N LEU A 121 -8.17 -3.45 3.45
CA LEU A 121 -6.81 -2.95 3.67
C LEU A 121 -6.10 -3.68 4.80
N VAL A 122 -6.84 -4.06 5.83
CA VAL A 122 -6.29 -4.83 6.95
C VAL A 122 -5.96 -6.25 6.53
N VAL A 123 -6.83 -6.88 5.73
CA VAL A 123 -6.53 -8.20 5.14
C VAL A 123 -5.27 -8.13 4.29
N ASP A 124 -5.12 -7.11 3.44
CA ASP A 124 -3.92 -6.91 2.61
C ASP A 124 -2.65 -6.76 3.46
N ILE A 125 -2.72 -6.07 4.60
CA ILE A 125 -1.60 -5.97 5.56
C ILE A 125 -1.22 -7.35 6.11
N TYR A 126 -2.20 -8.13 6.57
CA TYR A 126 -1.93 -9.47 7.10
C TYR A 126 -1.45 -10.44 6.01
N GLU A 127 -2.00 -10.37 4.81
CA GLU A 127 -1.53 -11.15 3.66
C GLU A 127 -0.08 -10.81 3.33
N ALA A 128 0.27 -9.52 3.26
CA ALA A 128 1.64 -9.07 3.03
C ALA A 128 2.59 -9.56 4.13
N TYR A 129 2.19 -9.44 5.41
CA TYR A 129 2.96 -9.96 6.53
C TYR A 129 3.20 -11.47 6.41
N LEU A 130 2.15 -12.26 6.11
CA LEU A 130 2.27 -13.71 5.94
C LEU A 130 3.13 -14.10 4.74
N LEU A 131 3.18 -13.29 3.68
CA LEU A 131 4.06 -13.51 2.53
C LEU A 131 5.53 -13.20 2.86
N VAL A 132 5.80 -12.17 3.65
CA VAL A 132 7.15 -11.83 4.14
C VAL A 132 7.65 -12.88 5.15
N TYR A 133 6.77 -13.35 6.03
CA TYR A 133 7.08 -14.35 7.05
C TYR A 133 6.79 -15.79 6.62
N ARG A 134 6.46 -16.04 5.34
CA ARG A 134 6.47 -17.41 4.83
C ARG A 134 7.88 -17.94 5.09
N PRO A 135 8.04 -18.96 5.96
CA PRO A 135 9.30 -19.66 6.00
C PRO A 135 9.49 -20.18 4.59
N CYS A 136 10.74 -20.14 4.12
CA CYS A 136 11.15 -20.69 2.85
C CYS A 136 10.80 -22.19 2.78
N LEU A 137 9.53 -22.53 2.53
CA LEU A 137 9.06 -23.90 2.31
C LEU A 137 9.51 -24.40 0.93
N SER A 138 10.02 -23.51 0.07
CA SER A 138 10.71 -23.89 -1.16
C SER A 138 12.18 -24.27 -0.93
N SER A 139 12.91 -23.71 0.05
CA SER A 139 14.29 -24.16 0.31
C SER A 139 14.36 -25.52 1.01
N LEU A 140 13.35 -25.87 1.81
CA LEU A 140 13.25 -27.20 2.43
C LEU A 140 12.78 -28.31 1.46
N LEU A 141 12.16 -27.96 0.33
CA LEU A 141 11.82 -28.92 -0.74
C LEU A 141 12.90 -29.02 -1.84
N CYS A 142 13.75 -28.00 -2.02
CA CYS A 142 14.84 -28.05 -2.98
C CYS A 142 16.07 -28.85 -2.51
N THR A 143 16.23 -29.13 -1.21
CA THR A 143 17.32 -29.99 -0.72
C THR A 143 16.99 -31.49 -0.76
N SER A 144 15.74 -31.90 -0.96
CA SER A 144 15.35 -33.32 -0.86
C SER A 144 15.22 -34.08 -2.18
N VAL A 145 15.61 -33.52 -3.33
CA VAL A 145 15.58 -34.29 -4.60
C VAL A 145 16.83 -35.19 -4.77
N ASN A 146 17.75 -35.26 -3.80
CA ASN A 146 18.96 -36.09 -3.96
C ASN A 146 19.27 -37.11 -2.85
N SER A 147 18.25 -37.62 -2.16
CA SER A 147 18.40 -38.90 -1.44
C SER A 147 17.02 -39.53 -1.22
N GLY A 148 16.72 -40.60 -1.96
CA GLY A 148 15.42 -41.25 -1.97
C GLY A 148 15.00 -41.86 -0.63
N LEU A 149 14.31 -41.07 0.20
CA LEU A 149 13.45 -41.59 1.26
C LEU A 149 11.99 -41.26 0.94
N SER A 150 11.19 -42.32 0.81
CA SER A 150 9.74 -42.25 0.68
C SER A 150 9.12 -41.74 1.97
N ILE A 151 8.64 -40.50 1.97
CA ILE A 151 7.77 -39.99 3.05
C ILE A 151 6.33 -40.26 2.62
N ARG A 152 5.68 -41.20 3.31
CA ARG A 152 4.23 -41.41 3.15
C ARG A 152 3.47 -40.29 3.86
N PRO A 153 2.36 -39.80 3.29
CA PRO A 153 1.54 -38.79 3.96
C PRO A 153 0.94 -39.37 5.25
N ILE A 154 1.02 -38.56 6.32
CA ILE A 154 0.51 -38.86 7.66
C ILE A 154 -1.01 -39.12 7.55
N SER A 155 -1.46 -40.24 8.12
CA SER A 155 -2.87 -40.62 8.06
C SER A 155 -3.66 -39.84 9.11
N SER A 156 -4.95 -39.61 8.87
CA SER A 156 -5.87 -38.91 9.79
C SER A 156 -5.99 -39.53 11.20
N GLN A 157 -5.38 -40.68 11.43
CA GLN A 157 -5.29 -41.30 12.75
C GLN A 157 -4.21 -40.63 13.64
N ASP A 158 -3.08 -40.22 13.05
CA ASP A 158 -1.95 -39.61 13.78
C ASP A 158 -2.32 -38.23 14.37
N THR A 159 -3.24 -37.51 13.71
CA THR A 159 -3.80 -36.24 14.22
C THR A 159 -4.69 -36.40 15.46
N ARG A 160 -5.25 -37.59 15.72
CA ARG A 160 -6.06 -37.83 16.93
C ARG A 160 -5.19 -38.08 18.16
N ASP A 161 -4.06 -38.76 17.99
CA ASP A 161 -3.18 -39.11 19.10
C ASP A 161 -2.43 -37.88 19.66
N ILE A 162 -2.12 -36.91 18.79
CA ILE A 162 -1.56 -35.62 19.20
C ILE A 162 -2.59 -34.78 19.95
N LYS A 163 -3.86 -34.79 19.52
CA LYS A 163 -4.94 -34.04 20.18
C LYS A 163 -5.28 -34.62 21.56
N ASN A 164 -5.22 -35.94 21.72
CA ASN A 164 -5.43 -36.61 23.01
C ASN A 164 -4.25 -36.45 23.98
N SER A 165 -3.03 -36.20 23.47
CA SER A 165 -1.86 -35.92 24.31
C SER A 165 -1.87 -34.50 24.89
N LEU A 166 -2.52 -33.54 24.22
CA LEU A 166 -2.67 -32.16 24.69
C LEU A 166 -3.81 -31.95 25.71
N LEU A 167 -4.73 -32.91 25.83
CA LEU A 167 -5.89 -32.85 26.73
C LEU A 167 -5.66 -33.48 28.12
N ASN A 168 -4.45 -33.97 28.41
CA ASN A 168 -4.09 -34.57 29.71
C ASN A 168 -3.01 -33.77 30.46
N LEU A 169 -2.88 -32.48 30.17
CA LEU A 169 -2.01 -31.54 30.88
C LEU A 169 -2.88 -30.45 31.52
N ASP A 170 -3.78 -30.88 32.42
CA ASP A 170 -4.35 -30.10 33.53
C ASP A 170 -4.08 -30.88 34.82
#